data_AF-A0A519LJQ5-F1
#
_entry.id   AF-A0A519LJQ5-F1
#
_cell.length_a   1.000
_cell.length_b   1.000
_cell.length_c   1.000
_cell.angle_alpha   90.00
_cell.angle_beta   90.00
_cell.angle_gamma   90.00
#
_symmetry.space_group_name_H-M   'P 1'
#
loop_
_entity.id
_entity.type
_entity.pdbx_description
1 polymer ?
#
loop_
_entity_poly.entity_id
_entity_poly.type
_entity_poly.pdbx_seq_one_letter_code
_entity_poly.pdbx_strand_id
1 'polypeptide(L)' 'ATYTPMTRRVLLEMPLTWQGVKLDNIEAITWGHTLPNGHRTLVLAADNNFTTDTQANQFIVLEVVPQ' A
#
# COMPACT_ATOMS: atom_id res chain seq x y z
N ALA A 1 -23.61 -20.85 11.24
CA ALA A 1 -23.07 -19.52 11.60
C ALA A 1 -23.75 -18.47 10.74
N THR A 2 -23.99 -17.26 11.29
CA THR A 2 -24.55 -16.12 10.56
C THR A 2 -23.41 -15.18 10.22
N TYR A 3 -23.26 -14.80 8.95
CA TYR A 3 -22.19 -13.90 8.48
C TYR A 3 -22.78 -12.57 8.03
N THR A 4 -22.08 -11.48 8.33
CA THR A 4 -22.39 -10.15 7.79
C THR A 4 -21.34 -9.81 6.73
N PRO A 5 -21.72 -9.54 5.47
CA PRO A 5 -20.78 -9.13 4.44
C PRO A 5 -20.08 -7.82 4.77
N MET A 6 -18.81 -7.72 4.42
CA MET A 6 -18.05 -6.47 4.53
C MET A 6 -18.37 -5.58 3.32
N THR A 7 -18.49 -4.27 3.54
CA THR A 7 -18.53 -3.29 2.44
C THR A 7 -17.12 -2.84 2.10
N ARG A 8 -16.89 -2.52 0.82
CA ARG A 8 -15.60 -2.03 0.32
C ARG A 8 -15.81 -0.82 -0.58
N ARG A 9 -14.85 0.10 -0.55
CA ARG A 9 -14.76 1.26 -1.45
C ARG A 9 -13.33 1.36 -1.95
N VAL A 10 -13.15 1.63 -3.24
CA VAL A 10 -11.84 1.95 -3.80
C VAL A 10 -11.47 3.37 -3.38
N LEU A 11 -10.33 3.52 -2.71
CA LEU A 11 -9.80 4.82 -2.27
C LEU A 11 -8.64 5.30 -3.15
N LEU A 12 -7.81 4.38 -3.61
CA LEU A 12 -6.65 4.64 -4.44
C LEU A 12 -6.48 3.48 -5.43
N GLU A 13 -6.25 3.81 -6.68
CA GLU A 13 -5.85 2.87 -7.72
C GLU A 13 -4.41 3.23 -8.15
N MET A 14 -3.53 2.24 -8.18
CA MET A 14 -2.14 2.41 -8.59
C MET A 14 -1.85 1.51 -9.79
N PRO A 15 -1.57 2.06 -10.99
CA PRO A 15 -1.11 1.26 -12.13
C PRO A 15 0.26 0.64 -11.87
N LEU A 16 0.64 -0.35 -12.71
CA LEU A 16 1.93 -1.06 -12.59
C LEU A 16 3.15 -0.13 -12.55
N THR A 17 3.10 1.01 -13.24
CA THR A 17 4.07 2.10 -13.06
C THR A 17 3.34 3.29 -12.49
N TRP A 18 3.60 3.60 -11.23
CA TRP A 18 2.95 4.67 -10.49
C TRP A 18 3.99 5.69 -10.03
N GLN A 19 3.80 6.96 -10.41
CA GLN A 19 4.75 8.05 -10.11
C GLN A 19 6.21 7.74 -10.50
N GLY A 20 6.42 7.03 -11.61
CA GLY A 20 7.76 6.65 -12.08
C GLY A 20 8.36 5.42 -11.37
N VAL A 21 7.66 4.82 -10.41
CA VAL A 21 8.06 3.59 -9.74
C VAL A 21 7.28 2.42 -10.32
N LYS A 22 7.99 1.39 -10.80
CA LYS A 22 7.37 0.11 -11.14
C LYS A 22 7.02 -0.61 -9.85
N LEU A 23 5.74 -0.83 -9.60
CA LEU A 23 5.25 -1.51 -8.41
C LEU A 23 5.43 -3.02 -8.53
N ASP A 24 5.74 -3.66 -7.41
CA ASP A 24 5.80 -5.12 -7.26
C ASP A 24 4.63 -5.64 -6.39
N ASN A 25 4.59 -6.95 -6.13
CA ASN A 25 3.51 -7.60 -5.38
C ASN A 25 3.42 -7.07 -3.94
N ILE A 26 2.40 -6.27 -3.63
CA ILE A 26 2.15 -5.76 -2.28
C ILE A 26 1.62 -6.89 -1.40
N GLU A 27 2.38 -7.25 -0.37
CA GLU A 27 2.05 -8.36 0.55
C GLU A 27 1.78 -7.89 1.99
N ALA A 28 2.15 -6.66 2.34
CA ALA A 28 1.90 -6.11 3.67
C ALA A 28 1.36 -4.68 3.64
N ILE A 29 0.57 -4.36 4.66
CA ILE A 29 -0.02 -3.04 4.91
C ILE A 29 -0.07 -2.77 6.41
N THR A 30 0.35 -1.58 6.83
CA THR A 30 0.21 -1.13 8.22
C THR A 30 0.04 0.39 8.30
N TRP A 31 -0.47 0.86 9.45
CA TRP A 31 -0.39 2.27 9.80
C TRP A 31 1.01 2.61 10.29
N GLY A 32 1.57 3.71 9.77
CA GLY A 32 2.78 4.33 10.28
C GLY A 32 2.48 5.35 11.38
N HIS A 33 3.47 6.20 11.66
CA HIS A 33 3.28 7.33 12.58
C HIS A 33 2.24 8.33 12.06
N THR A 34 1.62 9.06 12.98
CA THR A 34 0.89 10.29 12.64
C THR A 34 1.91 11.40 12.37
N LEU A 35 1.78 12.08 11.23
CA LEU A 35 2.64 13.19 10.85
C LEU A 35 2.35 14.45 11.71
N PRO A 36 3.27 15.43 11.77
CA PRO A 36 3.07 16.66 12.56
C PRO A 36 1.82 17.46 12.17
N ASN A 37 1.33 17.30 10.94
CA ASN A 37 0.08 17.92 10.47
C ASN A 37 -1.19 17.15 10.88
N GLY A 38 -1.05 16.08 11.67
CA GLY A 38 -2.15 15.24 12.14
C GLY A 38 -2.61 14.15 11.17
N HIS A 39 -2.05 14.09 9.95
CA HIS A 39 -2.41 13.06 8.98
C HIS A 39 -1.80 11.70 9.32
N ARG A 40 -2.53 10.63 8.99
CA ARG A 40 -2.02 9.26 9.15
C ARG A 40 -1.09 8.90 8.00
N THR A 41 -0.06 8.13 8.29
CA THR A 41 0.76 7.48 7.26
C THR A 41 0.30 6.06 7.03
N LEU A 42 0.18 5.64 5.77
CA LEU A 42 0.00 4.25 5.38
C LEU A 42 1.31 3.71 4.81
N VAL A 43 1.76 2.56 5.30
CA VAL A 43 2.96 1.89 4.83
C VAL A 43 2.54 0.60 4.13
N LEU A 44 2.97 0.44 2.88
CA LEU A 44 2.85 -0.78 2.11
C LEU A 44 4.24 -1.39 1.95
N ALA A 45 4.33 -2.71 1.99
CA ALA A 45 5.54 -3.41 1.61
C ALA A 45 5.24 -4.44 0.51
N ALA A 46 6.10 -4.43 -0.51
CA ALA A 46 6.15 -5.50 -1.49
C ALA A 46 7.23 -6.51 -1.09
N ASP A 47 6.86 -7.78 -1.14
CA ASP A 47 7.82 -8.89 -1.05
C ASP A 47 8.09 -9.47 -2.44
N ASN A 48 9.25 -10.11 -2.57
CA ASN A 48 9.88 -10.46 -3.82
C ASN A 48 9.97 -11.99 -3.98
N ASN A 49 8.89 -12.64 -4.40
CA ASN A 49 8.88 -14.12 -4.50
C ASN A 49 8.74 -14.70 -5.93
N PHE A 50 8.79 -13.89 -7.00
CA PHE A 50 8.47 -14.39 -8.35
C PHE A 50 9.49 -14.15 -9.49
N THR A 51 10.58 -13.39 -9.30
CA THR A 51 11.62 -13.19 -10.36
C THR A 51 13.04 -13.31 -9.79
N THR A 52 14.06 -13.79 -10.50
CA THR A 52 15.39 -14.00 -9.86
C THR A 52 16.33 -12.79 -9.93
N ASP A 53 16.17 -11.91 -10.94
CA ASP A 53 17.26 -11.00 -11.35
C ASP A 53 16.91 -9.50 -11.21
N THR A 54 15.66 -9.16 -10.91
CA THR A 54 15.16 -7.78 -10.91
C THR A 54 14.43 -7.39 -9.62
N GLN A 55 14.61 -8.17 -8.56
CA GLN A 55 13.87 -7.99 -7.32
C GLN A 55 14.41 -6.85 -6.47
N ALA A 56 13.48 -6.09 -5.88
CA ALA A 56 13.77 -5.16 -4.81
C ALA A 56 12.61 -5.20 -3.80
N ASN A 57 12.92 -5.29 -2.51
CA ASN A 57 11.94 -5.02 -1.46
C ASN A 57 11.50 -3.56 -1.60
N GLN A 58 10.20 -3.33 -1.75
CA GLN A 58 9.66 -1.97 -1.89
C GLN A 58 8.92 -1.58 -0.63
N PHE A 59 9.22 -0.38 -0.12
CA PHE A 59 8.42 0.28 0.90
C PHE A 59 7.78 1.51 0.27
N ILE A 60 6.46 1.54 0.23
CA ILE A 60 5.68 2.67 -0.28
C ILE A 60 5.01 3.32 0.93
N VAL A 61 5.36 4.58 1.17
CA VAL A 61 4.88 5.33 2.33
C VAL A 61 4.00 6.47 1.84
N LEU A 62 2.73 6.44 2.20
CA LEU A 62 1.72 7.39 1.74
C LEU A 62 1.22 8.24 2.90
N GLU A 63 1.07 9.53 2.68
CA GLU A 63 0.27 10.39 3.54
C GLU A 63 -1.21 10.22 3.19
N VAL A 64 -2.05 9.95 4.17
CA VAL A 64 -3.50 9.85 4.00
C VAL A 64 -4.12 11.20 4.29
N VAL A 65 -4.50 11.89 3.22
CA VAL A 65 -5.24 13.16 3.29
C VAL A 65 -6.73 12.89 3.52
N PRO A 66 -7.38 13.60 4.47
CA PRO A 66 -8.83 13.58 4.61
C PRO A 66 -9.52 13.98 3.29
N GLN A 67 -10.66 13.36 2.99
CA GLN A 67 -11.53 13.77 1.87
C GLN A 67 -12.36 15.01 2.21
#